data_AF-A0A848W6H9-F1
#
_entry.id   AF-A0A848W6H9-F1
#
_cell.length_a   1.000
_cell.length_b   1.000
_cell.length_c   1.000
_cell.angle_alpha   90.00
_cell.angle_beta   90.00
_cell.angle_gamma   90.00
#
_symmetry.space_group_name_H-M   'P 1'
#
loop_
_entity.id
_entity.type
_entity.pdbx_description
1 polymer ?
#
loop_
_entity_poly.entity_id
_entity_poly.type
_entity_poly.pdbx_seq_one_letter_code
_entity_poly.pdbx_strand_id
1 'polypeptide(L)'
;MSEPRVTALHSVDLGVADLDAATIFFTDIWGLTLVAHDNASSHLRGTGPFHHILALHRRPRAEILRINLLAADRAGVDALHARAGEPGAVHGVTGLTAPAALDRPGGGYGFAFRDGEGRNLAIVADIATHSDTDDAPDRPRKLAHVVLNAEAPAPSVALFTDLLGFRVSDRTRMHNFLRCGDTAAGRIDHHNIAIGNGGGGDGGGPTLNHIAFEMPDLESVMRG
;
A
#
# COMPACT_ATOMS: atom_id res chain seq x y z
N MET A 1 20.67 14.41 -9.73
CA MET A 1 19.29 14.19 -9.26
C MET A 1 19.18 12.73 -8.87
N SER A 2 18.62 12.41 -7.71
CA SER A 2 18.39 11.00 -7.33
C SER A 2 17.34 10.40 -8.26
N GLU A 3 17.51 9.13 -8.66
CA GLU A 3 16.52 8.43 -9.47
C GLU A 3 15.13 8.42 -8.80
N PRO A 4 14.04 8.66 -9.55
CA PRO A 4 12.69 8.63 -9.00
C PRO A 4 12.35 7.23 -8.50
N ARG A 5 11.79 7.16 -7.30
CA ARG A 5 11.48 5.91 -6.58
C ARG A 5 10.36 6.13 -5.58
N VAL A 6 9.69 5.03 -5.23
CA VAL A 6 8.75 4.98 -4.11
C VAL A 6 9.51 5.07 -2.79
N THR A 7 8.97 5.88 -1.87
CA THR A 7 9.57 6.18 -0.57
C THR A 7 8.93 5.43 0.59
N ALA A 8 7.65 5.08 0.48
CA ALA A 8 6.92 4.34 1.51
C ALA A 8 5.67 3.66 0.95
N LEU A 9 5.18 2.66 1.70
CA LEU A 9 3.81 2.16 1.60
C LEU A 9 2.89 3.08 2.44
N HIS A 10 1.84 3.62 1.83
CA HIS A 10 0.92 4.55 2.50
C HIS A 10 -0.30 3.83 3.07
N SER A 11 -1.15 3.31 2.18
CA SER A 11 -2.45 2.75 2.54
C SER A 11 -2.93 1.72 1.52
N VAL A 12 -3.91 0.92 1.93
CA VAL A 12 -4.69 0.06 1.04
C VAL A 12 -6.16 0.45 1.05
N ASP A 13 -6.81 0.28 -0.10
CA ASP A 13 -8.25 0.41 -0.26
C ASP A 13 -8.85 -0.99 -0.42
N LEU A 14 -9.82 -1.34 0.42
CA LEU A 14 -10.53 -2.61 0.38
C LEU A 14 -12.01 -2.39 0.09
N GLY A 15 -12.56 -3.23 -0.79
CA GLY A 15 -13.99 -3.40 -0.95
C GLY A 15 -14.53 -4.32 0.14
N VAL A 16 -15.63 -3.94 0.79
CA VAL A 16 -16.30 -4.73 1.83
C VAL A 16 -17.81 -4.78 1.61
N ALA A 17 -18.40 -5.95 1.86
CA ALA A 17 -19.85 -6.16 1.71
C ALA A 17 -20.66 -5.35 2.73
N ASP A 18 -20.20 -5.38 3.99
CA ASP A 18 -20.79 -4.64 5.09
C ASP A 18 -19.75 -3.63 5.62
N LEU A 19 -19.94 -2.37 5.22
CA LEU A 19 -19.03 -1.28 5.60
C LEU A 19 -19.09 -0.99 7.11
N ASP A 20 -20.27 -1.09 7.71
CA ASP A 20 -20.48 -0.70 9.10
C ASP A 20 -19.84 -1.74 10.02
N ALA A 21 -20.10 -3.02 9.74
CA ALA A 21 -19.46 -4.12 10.45
C ALA A 21 -17.93 -4.11 10.29
N ALA A 22 -17.43 -3.87 9.08
CA ALA A 22 -15.99 -3.77 8.85
C ALA A 22 -15.36 -2.57 9.56
N THR A 23 -16.04 -1.43 9.60
CA THR A 23 -15.58 -0.23 10.31
C THR A 23 -15.46 -0.52 11.80
N ILE A 24 -16.49 -1.12 12.42
CA ILE A 24 -16.48 -1.52 13.83
C ILE A 24 -15.33 -2.49 14.12
N PHE A 25 -15.11 -3.49 13.27
CA PHE A 25 -13.98 -4.40 13.44
C PHE A 25 -12.64 -3.64 13.48
N PHE A 26 -12.40 -2.75 12.52
CA PHE A 26 -11.12 -2.05 12.45
C PHE A 26 -10.95 -0.96 13.51
N THR A 27 -12.03 -0.41 14.09
CA THR A 27 -11.93 0.56 15.19
C THR A 27 -11.86 -0.13 16.55
N ASP A 28 -12.81 -1.00 16.85
CA ASP A 28 -13.08 -1.46 18.21
C ASP A 28 -12.27 -2.71 18.56
N ILE A 29 -11.94 -3.52 17.55
CA ILE A 29 -11.18 -4.76 17.72
C ILE A 29 -9.73 -4.55 17.28
N TRP A 30 -9.51 -3.90 16.14
CA TRP A 30 -8.16 -3.71 15.59
C TRP A 30 -7.47 -2.42 16.08
N GLY A 31 -8.20 -1.54 16.77
CA GLY A 31 -7.63 -0.35 17.39
C GLY A 31 -7.21 0.77 16.44
N LEU A 32 -7.71 0.82 15.20
CA LEU A 32 -7.50 1.98 14.32
C LEU A 32 -8.43 3.14 14.69
N THR A 33 -8.06 4.35 14.27
CA THR A 33 -8.85 5.56 14.49
C THR A 33 -9.54 5.98 13.20
N LEU A 34 -10.86 6.16 13.24
CA LEU A 34 -11.65 6.68 12.12
C LEU A 34 -11.37 8.18 11.93
N VAL A 35 -11.00 8.59 10.70
CA VAL A 35 -10.68 10.00 10.37
C VAL A 35 -11.63 10.63 9.34
N ALA A 36 -12.29 9.81 8.53
CA ALA A 36 -13.32 10.23 7.61
C ALA A 36 -14.29 9.07 7.36
N HIS A 37 -15.58 9.38 7.28
CA HIS A 37 -16.63 8.37 7.07
C HIS A 37 -17.84 8.98 6.37
N ASP A 38 -18.42 8.22 5.45
CA ASP A 38 -19.69 8.49 4.82
C ASP A 38 -20.42 7.17 4.48
N ASN A 39 -21.54 7.27 3.76
CA ASN A 39 -22.36 6.12 3.37
C ASN A 39 -21.65 5.13 2.43
N ALA A 40 -20.54 5.51 1.81
CA ALA A 40 -19.81 4.73 0.83
C ALA A 40 -18.44 4.26 1.33
N SER A 41 -17.83 4.97 2.29
CA SER A 41 -16.45 4.70 2.69
C SER A 41 -16.11 5.06 4.15
N SER A 42 -15.09 4.39 4.68
CA SER A 42 -14.46 4.68 5.98
C SER A 42 -12.94 4.76 5.80
N HIS A 43 -12.31 5.79 6.33
CA HIS A 43 -10.85 5.98 6.27
C HIS A 43 -10.29 5.92 7.69
N LEU A 44 -9.35 5.02 7.92
CA LEU A 44 -8.82 4.70 9.24
C LEU A 44 -7.31 4.89 9.28
N ARG A 45 -6.81 5.46 10.38
CA ARG A 45 -5.38 5.69 10.63
C ARG A 45 -4.88 4.86 11.81
N GLY A 46 -3.57 4.60 11.80
CA GLY A 46 -2.81 4.23 13.00
C GLY A 46 -2.31 5.48 13.73
N THR A 47 -1.45 5.28 14.73
CA THR A 47 -0.84 6.39 15.48
C THR A 47 0.14 7.21 14.64
N GLY A 48 0.71 6.64 13.57
CA GLY A 48 1.66 7.33 12.69
C GLY A 48 1.08 8.56 11.95
N PRO A 49 1.93 9.27 11.17
CA PRO A 49 1.58 10.57 10.59
C PRO A 49 0.64 10.50 9.39
N PHE A 50 0.45 9.34 8.76
CA PHE A 50 -0.38 9.24 7.54
C PHE A 50 -1.84 9.56 7.85
N HIS A 51 -2.50 10.34 6.98
CA HIS A 51 -3.92 10.65 7.11
C HIS A 51 -4.76 9.39 7.35
N HIS A 52 -4.49 8.34 6.57
CA HIS A 52 -5.11 7.03 6.74
C HIS A 52 -4.18 5.96 6.20
N ILE A 53 -4.29 4.75 6.74
CA ILE A 53 -3.53 3.57 6.32
C ILE A 53 -4.44 2.46 5.77
N LEU A 54 -5.75 2.58 6.02
CA LEU A 54 -6.78 1.69 5.50
C LEU A 54 -7.97 2.53 5.05
N ALA A 55 -8.46 2.30 3.83
CA ALA A 55 -9.74 2.79 3.36
C ALA A 55 -10.65 1.60 3.06
N LEU A 56 -11.86 1.63 3.60
CA LEU A 56 -12.90 0.64 3.35
C LEU A 56 -13.96 1.27 2.47
N HIS A 57 -14.40 0.54 1.45
CA HIS A 57 -15.40 1.00 0.49
C HIS A 57 -16.51 -0.04 0.39
N ARG A 58 -17.76 0.40 0.48
CA ARG A 58 -18.90 -0.50 0.28
C ARG A 58 -18.86 -1.08 -1.13
N ARG A 59 -18.86 -2.40 -1.24
CA ARG A 59 -18.82 -3.18 -2.49
C ARG A 59 -19.70 -4.41 -2.36
N PRO A 60 -20.22 -4.99 -3.46
CA PRO A 60 -21.01 -6.22 -3.36
C PRO A 60 -20.23 -7.44 -2.84
N ARG A 61 -18.89 -7.42 -2.90
CA ARG A 61 -17.99 -8.50 -2.46
C ARG A 61 -16.69 -7.92 -1.91
N ALA A 62 -15.98 -8.73 -1.12
CA ALA A 62 -14.65 -8.40 -0.65
C ALA A 62 -13.65 -8.39 -1.81
N GLU A 63 -12.85 -7.34 -1.92
CA GLU A 63 -11.82 -7.20 -2.96
C GLU A 63 -10.72 -6.22 -2.52
N ILE A 64 -9.51 -6.38 -3.06
CA ILE A 64 -8.51 -5.31 -2.99
C ILE A 64 -8.79 -4.31 -4.12
N LEU A 65 -8.98 -3.04 -3.75
CA LEU A 65 -9.30 -1.98 -4.71
C LEU A 65 -8.07 -1.22 -5.15
N ARG A 66 -7.13 -0.95 -4.24
CA ARG A 66 -5.92 -0.18 -4.55
C ARG A 66 -4.83 -0.36 -3.50
N ILE A 67 -3.58 -0.31 -3.94
CA ILE A 67 -2.40 -0.10 -3.09
C ILE A 67 -1.86 1.30 -3.36
N ASN A 68 -1.75 2.13 -2.33
CA ASN A 68 -1.22 3.49 -2.44
C ASN A 68 0.21 3.53 -1.92
N LEU A 69 1.12 4.03 -2.76
CA LEU A 69 2.55 4.14 -2.50
C LEU A 69 2.96 5.62 -2.55
N LEU A 70 3.89 6.04 -1.70
CA LEU A 70 4.37 7.41 -1.68
C LEU A 70 5.53 7.63 -2.63
N ALA A 71 5.51 8.75 -3.35
CA ALA A 71 6.70 9.41 -3.83
C ALA A 71 7.15 10.49 -2.81
N ALA A 72 8.37 11.00 -2.95
CA ALA A 72 8.89 12.04 -2.06
C ALA A 72 8.09 13.35 -2.16
N ASP A 73 7.68 13.72 -3.37
CA ASP A 73 6.99 14.95 -3.71
C ASP A 73 6.28 14.81 -5.07
N ARG A 74 5.60 15.86 -5.54
CA ARG A 74 4.93 15.88 -6.85
C ARG A 74 5.88 15.64 -8.03
N ALA A 75 7.11 16.14 -7.96
CA ALA A 75 8.09 15.91 -9.02
C ALA A 75 8.49 14.43 -9.10
N GLY A 76 8.58 13.74 -7.95
CA GLY A 76 8.76 12.30 -7.88
C GLY A 76 7.59 11.52 -8.46
N VAL A 77 6.34 11.97 -8.22
CA VAL A 77 5.14 11.42 -8.87
C VAL A 77 5.24 11.56 -10.40
N ASP A 78 5.51 12.78 -10.89
CA ASP A 78 5.59 13.05 -12.33
C ASP A 78 6.71 12.26 -13.02
N ALA A 79 7.85 12.12 -12.35
CA ALA A 79 8.98 11.35 -12.86
C ALA A 79 8.71 9.84 -12.90
N LEU A 80 8.03 9.27 -11.89
CA LEU A 80 7.57 7.88 -11.90
C LEU A 80 6.50 7.65 -12.97
N HIS A 81 5.59 8.61 -13.17
CA HIS A 81 4.60 8.56 -14.24
C HIS A 81 5.26 8.56 -15.63
N ALA A 82 6.21 9.48 -15.87
CA ALA A 82 6.96 9.53 -17.11
C ALA A 82 7.66 8.19 -17.41
N ARG A 83 8.34 7.61 -16.41
CA ARG A 83 8.96 6.28 -16.52
C ARG A 83 7.94 5.19 -16.85
N ALA A 84 6.74 5.23 -16.27
CA ALA A 84 5.68 4.25 -16.55
C ALA A 84 5.12 4.36 -17.98
N GLY A 85 5.22 5.55 -18.60
CA GLY A 85 4.76 5.83 -19.95
C GLY A 85 5.79 5.64 -21.07
N GLU A 86 7.06 5.38 -20.73
CA GLU A 86 8.13 5.18 -21.72
C GLU A 86 7.81 3.98 -22.65
N PRO A 87 7.90 4.15 -23.99
CA PRO A 87 7.72 3.06 -24.94
C PRO A 87 8.67 1.90 -24.64
N GLY A 88 8.10 0.72 -24.35
CA GLY A 88 8.89 -0.44 -23.97
C GLY A 88 9.21 -0.54 -22.47
N ALA A 89 8.54 0.22 -21.58
CA ALA A 89 8.51 -0.11 -20.15
C ALA A 89 7.88 -1.52 -19.97
N VAL A 90 8.73 -2.56 -19.90
CA VAL A 90 8.38 -3.98 -20.01
C VAL A 90 7.77 -4.56 -18.73
N HIS A 91 6.70 -3.95 -18.20
CA HIS A 91 6.10 -4.40 -16.93
C HIS A 91 4.58 -4.65 -16.99
N GLY A 92 3.99 -4.68 -18.20
CA GLY A 92 2.56 -4.97 -18.37
C GLY A 92 1.65 -3.89 -17.77
N VAL A 93 2.16 -2.67 -17.60
CA VAL A 93 1.40 -1.54 -17.06
C VAL A 93 0.27 -1.17 -18.04
N THR A 94 -0.94 -1.05 -17.51
CA THR A 94 -2.13 -0.62 -18.27
C THR A 94 -2.94 0.41 -17.49
N GLY A 95 -3.83 1.14 -18.15
CA GLY A 95 -4.73 2.09 -17.49
C GLY A 95 -4.01 3.23 -16.75
N LEU A 96 -2.84 3.64 -17.25
CA LEU A 96 -2.05 4.74 -16.70
C LEU A 96 -2.87 6.05 -16.78
N THR A 97 -3.19 6.63 -15.64
CA THR A 97 -3.88 7.94 -15.56
C THR A 97 -2.88 9.08 -15.59
N ALA A 98 -3.28 10.26 -16.07
CA ALA A 98 -2.47 11.45 -15.89
C ALA A 98 -2.32 11.80 -14.40
N PRO A 99 -1.15 12.29 -13.95
CA PRO A 99 -1.00 12.84 -12.61
C PRO A 99 -1.93 14.04 -12.42
N ALA A 100 -2.65 14.05 -11.31
CA ALA A 100 -3.62 15.10 -11.01
C ALA A 100 -3.76 15.31 -9.50
N ALA A 101 -4.34 16.44 -9.11
CA ALA A 101 -4.81 16.64 -7.75
C ALA A 101 -5.89 15.60 -7.42
N LEU A 102 -5.83 15.04 -6.21
CA LEU A 102 -6.72 13.98 -5.77
C LEU A 102 -7.86 14.57 -4.95
N ASP A 103 -9.09 14.37 -5.42
CA ASP A 103 -10.32 14.76 -4.73
C ASP A 103 -10.84 13.59 -3.87
N ARG A 104 -10.20 13.39 -2.71
CA ARG A 104 -10.52 12.33 -1.74
C ARG A 104 -10.07 12.74 -0.34
N PRO A 105 -10.52 12.07 0.74
CA PRO A 105 -10.03 12.34 2.09
C PRO A 105 -8.49 12.30 2.17
N GLY A 106 -7.90 13.36 2.73
CA GLY A 106 -6.45 13.58 2.79
C GLY A 106 -5.86 14.27 1.55
N GLY A 107 -6.62 14.41 0.46
CA GLY A 107 -6.21 15.12 -0.76
C GLY A 107 -5.00 14.48 -1.45
N GLY A 108 -4.07 15.34 -1.84
CA GLY A 108 -2.79 15.00 -2.46
C GLY A 108 -2.74 15.12 -3.97
N TYR A 109 -1.67 14.56 -4.55
CA TYR A 109 -1.39 14.57 -5.97
C TYR A 109 -0.88 13.20 -6.38
N GLY A 110 -1.35 12.64 -7.49
CA GLY A 110 -0.97 11.29 -7.86
C GLY A 110 -1.53 10.81 -9.19
N PHE A 111 -1.08 9.62 -9.57
CA PHE A 111 -1.64 8.85 -10.69
C PHE A 111 -1.86 7.40 -10.27
N ALA A 112 -2.63 6.67 -11.07
CA ALA A 112 -2.87 5.25 -10.89
C ALA A 112 -2.55 4.47 -12.18
N PHE A 113 -2.31 3.18 -12.01
CA PHE A 113 -2.16 2.23 -13.10
C PHE A 113 -2.53 0.82 -12.62
N ARG A 114 -2.69 -0.10 -13.57
CA ARG A 114 -2.80 -1.52 -13.32
C ARG A 114 -1.52 -2.22 -13.72
N ASP A 115 -1.05 -3.17 -12.92
CA ASP A 115 0.07 -4.03 -13.31
C ASP A 115 -0.37 -5.15 -14.28
N GLY A 116 0.60 -5.97 -14.71
CA GLY A 116 0.36 -7.10 -15.62
C GLY A 116 -0.55 -8.20 -15.05
N GLU A 117 -0.84 -8.17 -13.75
CA GLU A 117 -1.77 -9.07 -13.07
C GLU A 117 -3.11 -8.38 -12.75
N GLY A 118 -3.32 -7.17 -13.28
CA GLY A 118 -4.57 -6.42 -13.18
C GLY A 118 -4.80 -5.70 -11.84
N ARG A 119 -3.83 -5.74 -10.92
CA ARG A 119 -3.91 -5.09 -9.60
C ARG A 119 -3.75 -3.58 -9.79
N ASN A 120 -4.56 -2.79 -9.08
CA ASN A 120 -4.55 -1.33 -9.17
C ASN A 120 -3.60 -0.73 -8.13
N LEU A 121 -2.59 0.00 -8.60
CA LEU A 121 -1.63 0.72 -7.78
C LEU A 121 -1.76 2.23 -8.03
N ALA A 122 -1.46 3.02 -7.01
CA ALA A 122 -1.36 4.47 -7.13
C ALA A 122 -0.06 4.98 -6.52
N ILE A 123 0.56 5.94 -7.19
CA ILE A 123 1.71 6.69 -6.70
C ILE A 123 1.22 8.08 -6.33
N VAL A 124 1.43 8.46 -5.07
CA VAL A 124 0.85 9.69 -4.51
C VAL A 124 1.88 10.47 -3.69
N ALA A 125 1.67 11.77 -3.58
CA ALA A 125 2.43 12.70 -2.75
C ALA A 125 1.49 13.78 -2.19
N ASP A 126 2.01 14.61 -1.28
CA ASP A 126 1.31 15.74 -0.67
C ASP A 126 -0.03 15.39 -0.01
N ILE A 127 -0.15 14.16 0.50
CA ILE A 127 -1.29 13.74 1.32
C ILE A 127 -1.19 14.46 2.67
N ALA A 128 -2.31 14.93 3.20
CA ALA A 128 -2.37 15.49 4.54
C ALA A 128 -1.78 14.55 5.60
N THR A 129 -1.23 15.10 6.67
CA THR A 129 -0.62 14.33 7.76
C THR A 129 -1.13 14.80 9.11
N HIS A 130 -0.93 13.94 10.10
CA HIS A 130 -1.21 14.20 11.51
C HIS A 130 0.08 14.49 12.27
N SER A 131 0.00 15.35 13.29
CA SER A 131 1.13 15.70 14.17
C SER A 131 1.12 14.95 15.49
N ASP A 132 -0.03 14.42 15.89
CA ASP A 132 -0.19 13.54 17.05
C ASP A 132 0.28 12.12 16.68
N THR A 133 1.59 11.90 16.76
CA THR A 133 2.24 10.68 16.25
C THR A 133 2.94 9.83 17.30
N ASP A 134 2.67 10.10 18.57
CA ASP A 134 3.22 9.31 19.66
C ASP A 134 2.64 7.91 19.64
N ASP A 135 3.47 6.93 20.03
CA ASP A 135 3.02 5.56 20.17
C ASP A 135 2.00 5.45 21.30
N ALA A 136 1.00 4.60 21.07
CA ALA A 136 0.06 4.18 22.08
C ALA A 136 0.15 2.65 22.23
N PRO A 137 0.19 2.12 23.47
CA PRO A 137 0.15 0.69 23.71
C PRO A 137 -1.04 0.03 22.99
N ASP A 138 -0.83 -1.16 22.46
CA ASP A 138 -1.88 -1.97 21.82
C ASP A 138 -2.52 -1.30 20.58
N ARG A 139 -1.91 -0.23 20.03
CA ARG A 139 -2.42 0.45 18.82
C ARG A 139 -1.47 0.34 17.64
N PRO A 140 -1.99 0.07 16.42
CA PRO A 140 -1.14 0.06 15.22
C PRO A 140 -0.54 1.42 14.90
N ARG A 141 0.75 1.45 14.52
CA ARG A 141 1.46 2.65 14.02
C ARG A 141 1.12 2.96 12.57
N LYS A 142 1.43 2.02 11.68
CA LYS A 142 1.34 2.17 10.22
C LYS A 142 1.02 0.84 9.56
N LEU A 143 0.67 0.88 8.28
CA LEU A 143 0.68 -0.30 7.43
C LEU A 143 2.14 -0.76 7.26
N ALA A 144 2.44 -1.98 7.69
CA ALA A 144 3.78 -2.54 7.61
C ALA A 144 4.06 -3.06 6.19
N HIS A 145 3.21 -3.98 5.72
CA HIS A 145 3.38 -4.61 4.41
C HIS A 145 2.08 -5.15 3.82
N VAL A 146 2.08 -5.34 2.49
CA VAL A 146 1.04 -6.02 1.72
C VAL A 146 1.64 -7.26 1.06
N VAL A 147 1.01 -8.41 1.25
CA VAL A 147 1.41 -9.67 0.61
C VAL A 147 0.42 -10.04 -0.47
N LEU A 148 0.93 -10.28 -1.68
CA LEU A 148 0.15 -10.59 -2.86
C LEU A 148 0.48 -11.98 -3.35
N ASN A 149 -0.55 -12.74 -3.70
CA ASN A 149 -0.39 -13.91 -4.54
C ASN A 149 -0.20 -13.45 -5.98
N ALA A 150 0.59 -14.21 -6.74
CA ALA A 150 0.91 -13.91 -8.12
C ALA A 150 0.92 -15.20 -8.95
N GLU A 151 0.31 -15.13 -10.12
CA GLU A 151 0.45 -16.18 -11.14
C GLU A 151 1.83 -16.10 -11.80
N ALA A 152 2.31 -14.88 -12.01
CA ALA A 152 3.59 -14.58 -12.64
C ALA A 152 4.44 -13.70 -11.71
N PRO A 153 5.07 -14.28 -10.67
CA PRO A 153 5.79 -13.52 -9.65
C PRO A 153 6.97 -12.73 -10.20
N ALA A 154 7.68 -13.23 -11.22
CA ALA A 154 8.87 -12.57 -11.76
C ALA A 154 8.55 -11.22 -12.44
N PRO A 155 7.57 -11.12 -13.37
CA PRO A 155 7.09 -9.83 -13.88
C PRO A 155 6.63 -8.86 -12.79
N SER A 156 5.91 -9.37 -11.78
CA SER A 156 5.47 -8.58 -10.63
C SER A 156 6.66 -8.01 -9.86
N VAL A 157 7.66 -8.82 -9.54
CA VAL A 157 8.90 -8.37 -8.87
C VAL A 157 9.63 -7.31 -9.70
N ALA A 158 9.79 -7.54 -11.01
CA ALA A 158 10.47 -6.60 -11.91
C ALA A 158 9.76 -5.24 -11.98
N LEU A 159 8.42 -5.21 -11.97
CA LEU A 159 7.67 -3.96 -11.89
C LEU A 159 8.03 -3.15 -10.63
N PHE A 160 8.03 -3.81 -9.46
CA PHE A 160 8.36 -3.10 -8.22
C PHE A 160 9.82 -2.64 -8.21
N THR A 161 10.77 -3.43 -8.70
CA THR A 161 12.18 -3.06 -8.68
C THR A 161 12.54 -2.01 -9.72
N ASP A 162 12.18 -2.25 -10.97
CA ASP A 162 12.72 -1.52 -12.11
C ASP A 162 11.93 -0.23 -12.37
N LEU A 163 10.60 -0.29 -12.25
CA LEU A 163 9.74 0.87 -12.42
C LEU A 163 9.67 1.69 -11.12
N LEU A 164 9.35 1.04 -9.99
CA LEU A 164 9.04 1.73 -8.72
C LEU A 164 10.26 1.94 -7.82
N GLY A 165 11.42 1.37 -8.17
CA GLY A 165 12.67 1.57 -7.42
C GLY A 165 12.74 0.80 -6.10
N PHE A 166 11.93 -0.24 -5.91
CA PHE A 166 12.07 -1.15 -4.77
C PHE A 166 13.36 -1.95 -4.87
N ARG A 167 13.78 -2.53 -3.74
CA ARG A 167 14.89 -3.49 -3.69
C ARG A 167 14.37 -4.81 -3.12
N VAL A 168 14.89 -5.91 -3.66
CA VAL A 168 14.71 -7.23 -3.03
C VAL A 168 15.50 -7.24 -1.73
N SER A 169 14.83 -7.57 -0.64
CA SER A 169 15.45 -7.75 0.68
C SER A 169 15.79 -9.20 0.93
N ASP A 170 14.87 -10.11 0.61
CA ASP A 170 15.05 -11.53 0.84
C ASP A 170 14.19 -12.36 -0.12
N ARG A 171 14.51 -13.64 -0.26
CA ARG A 171 13.75 -14.62 -1.03
C ARG A 171 13.68 -15.94 -0.30
N THR A 172 12.48 -16.50 -0.25
CA THR A 172 12.24 -17.87 0.19
C THR A 172 11.69 -18.69 -0.97
N ARG A 173 11.49 -20.00 -0.75
CA ARG A 173 10.74 -20.84 -1.69
C ARG A 173 9.34 -20.25 -1.99
N MET A 174 8.71 -19.62 -0.99
CA MET A 174 7.32 -19.19 -1.08
C MET A 174 7.15 -17.73 -1.51
N HIS A 175 8.07 -16.82 -1.16
CA HIS A 175 7.88 -15.38 -1.33
C HIS A 175 9.16 -14.64 -1.73
N ASN A 176 8.98 -13.56 -2.48
CA ASN A 176 9.97 -12.51 -2.71
C ASN A 176 9.61 -11.29 -1.85
N PHE A 177 10.53 -10.81 -1.02
CA PHE A 177 10.32 -9.68 -0.12
C PHE A 177 10.96 -8.41 -0.70
N LEU A 178 10.17 -7.35 -0.85
CA LEU A 178 10.54 -6.11 -1.53
C LEU A 178 10.37 -4.93 -0.58
N ARG A 179 11.42 -4.12 -0.42
CA ARG A 179 11.40 -2.88 0.36
C ARG A 179 11.45 -1.65 -0.53
N CYS A 180 10.83 -0.56 -0.08
CA CYS A 180 10.98 0.76 -0.66
C CYS A 180 11.58 1.74 0.37
N GLY A 181 11.87 2.96 -0.09
CA GLY A 181 12.45 4.01 0.74
C GLY A 181 13.95 3.89 0.97
N ASP A 182 14.58 5.06 1.08
CA ASP A 182 15.83 5.28 1.81
C ASP A 182 15.48 6.27 2.94
N THR A 183 15.94 5.99 4.15
CA THR A 183 15.32 6.51 5.37
C THR A 183 15.70 7.95 5.69
N ALA A 184 14.73 8.87 5.56
CA ALA A 184 14.84 10.17 6.21
C ALA A 184 14.79 10.07 7.76
N ALA A 185 14.32 8.94 8.30
CA ALA A 185 14.16 8.68 9.74
C ALA A 185 15.03 7.53 10.29
N GLY A 186 16.06 7.09 9.56
CA GLY A 186 17.03 6.08 10.02
C GLY A 186 16.55 4.61 10.13
N ARG A 187 15.26 4.27 9.98
CA ARG A 187 14.76 2.88 10.12
C ARG A 187 14.18 2.32 8.82
N ILE A 188 14.85 1.34 8.23
CA ILE A 188 14.46 0.69 6.96
C ILE A 188 13.57 -0.50 7.29
N ASP A 189 12.34 -0.52 6.77
CA ASP A 189 11.49 -1.71 6.84
C ASP A 189 12.15 -2.87 6.07
N HIS A 190 12.12 -4.08 6.63
CA HIS A 190 12.65 -5.26 5.91
C HIS A 190 11.94 -5.44 4.57
N HIS A 191 10.63 -5.20 4.52
CA HIS A 191 9.84 -5.22 3.29
C HIS A 191 8.54 -4.43 3.49
N ASN A 192 7.97 -3.97 2.38
CA ASN A 192 6.65 -3.34 2.32
C ASN A 192 5.72 -4.11 1.38
N ILE A 193 6.28 -4.84 0.42
CA ILE A 193 5.54 -5.72 -0.48
C ILE A 193 6.16 -7.10 -0.42
N ALA A 194 5.35 -8.15 -0.41
CA ALA A 194 5.82 -9.51 -0.69
C ALA A 194 5.00 -10.14 -1.81
N ILE A 195 5.68 -10.80 -2.74
CA ILE A 195 5.07 -11.48 -3.90
C ILE A 195 5.25 -12.99 -3.73
N GLY A 196 4.14 -13.72 -3.62
CA GLY A 196 4.11 -15.18 -3.52
C GLY A 196 4.46 -15.86 -4.84
N ASN A 197 5.22 -16.96 -4.77
CA ASN A 197 5.71 -17.72 -5.93
C ASN A 197 4.69 -18.74 -6.50
N GLY A 198 3.41 -18.64 -6.16
CA GLY A 198 2.36 -19.55 -6.66
C GLY A 198 2.51 -21.02 -6.23
N GLY A 199 3.33 -21.32 -5.22
CA GLY A 199 3.79 -22.68 -4.87
C GLY A 199 3.13 -23.36 -3.66
N GLY A 200 1.89 -22.99 -3.32
CA GLY A 200 1.21 -23.52 -2.13
C GLY A 200 -0.18 -24.05 -2.43
N GLY A 201 -0.29 -25.21 -3.09
CA GLY A 201 -1.45 -26.14 -3.07
C GLY A 201 -2.77 -25.67 -3.69
N ASP A 202 -3.06 -24.38 -3.58
CA ASP A 202 -4.31 -23.75 -3.92
C ASP A 202 -3.97 -22.76 -5.02
N GLY A 203 -4.22 -23.13 -6.28
CA GLY A 203 -3.98 -22.33 -7.48
C GLY A 203 -4.79 -21.03 -7.49
N GLY A 204 -4.45 -20.08 -6.62
CA GLY A 204 -5.10 -18.79 -6.50
C GLY A 204 -4.41 -17.77 -7.39
N GLY A 205 -5.17 -17.16 -8.28
CA GLY A 205 -4.70 -16.12 -9.19
C GLY A 205 -4.23 -14.84 -8.46
N PRO A 206 -4.28 -13.67 -9.11
CA PRO A 206 -3.73 -12.43 -8.57
C PRO A 206 -4.56 -11.83 -7.43
N THR A 207 -4.48 -12.43 -6.23
CA THR A 207 -5.26 -12.03 -5.06
C THR A 207 -4.41 -11.36 -3.99
N LEU A 208 -5.06 -10.58 -3.14
CA LEU A 208 -4.49 -10.19 -1.84
C LEU A 208 -4.36 -11.46 -0.97
N ASN A 209 -3.19 -11.66 -0.35
CA ASN A 209 -2.98 -12.69 0.66
C ASN A 209 -3.31 -12.13 2.05
N HIS A 210 -2.58 -11.09 2.47
CA HIS A 210 -2.86 -10.35 3.68
C HIS A 210 -2.24 -8.95 3.66
N ILE A 211 -2.70 -8.11 4.60
CA ILE A 211 -2.04 -6.88 5.00
C ILE A 211 -1.61 -7.02 6.45
N ALA A 212 -0.52 -6.35 6.83
CA ALA A 212 -0.03 -6.34 8.20
C ALA A 212 0.20 -4.92 8.68
N PHE A 213 0.05 -4.72 9.98
CA PHE A 213 0.24 -3.44 10.63
C PHE A 213 1.43 -3.52 11.60
N GLU A 214 2.19 -2.43 11.69
CA GLU A 214 3.28 -2.33 12.65
C GLU A 214 2.73 -1.98 14.03
N MET A 215 3.08 -2.76 15.05
CA MET A 215 2.79 -2.50 16.46
C MET A 215 4.02 -1.89 17.15
N PRO A 216 3.86 -1.11 18.24
CA PRO A 216 4.98 -0.42 18.85
C PRO A 216 5.99 -1.34 19.53
N ASP A 217 5.52 -2.47 20.07
CA ASP A 217 6.31 -3.49 20.75
C ASP A 217 5.64 -4.87 20.70
N LEU A 218 6.34 -5.88 21.22
CA LEU A 218 5.87 -7.27 21.27
C LEU A 218 4.63 -7.42 22.17
N GLU A 219 4.58 -6.71 23.29
CA GLU A 219 3.46 -6.80 24.23
C GLU A 219 2.15 -6.35 23.56
N SER A 220 2.21 -5.29 22.75
CA SER A 220 1.08 -4.79 21.97
C SER A 220 0.59 -5.81 20.94
N VAL A 221 1.50 -6.60 20.35
CA VAL A 221 1.10 -7.72 19.47
C VAL A 221 0.38 -8.81 20.25
N MET A 222 0.83 -9.09 21.48
CA MET A 222 0.29 -10.18 22.30
C MET A 222 -1.07 -9.84 22.92
N ARG A 223 -1.38 -8.56 23.15
CA ARG A 223 -2.67 -8.13 23.72
C ARG A 223 -3.79 -8.03 22.69
N GLY A 224 -3.45 -7.71 21.44
CA GLY A 224 -4.43 -7.54 20.36
C GLY A 224 -5.07 -6.17 20.44
#